data_AF-A0A611LMX6-F1
#
_entry.id   AF-A0A611LMX6-F1
#
_cell.length_a   1.000
_cell.length_b   1.000
_cell.length_c   1.000
_cell.angle_alpha   90.00
_cell.angle_beta   90.00
_cell.angle_gamma   90.00
#
_symmetry.space_group_name_H-M   'P 1'
#
loop_
_entity.id
_entity.type
_entity.pdbx_description
1 polymer ?
#
loop_
_entity_poly.entity_id
_entity_poly.type
_entity_poly.pdbx_seq_one_letter_code
_entity_poly.pdbx_strand_id
1 'polypeptide(L)' 'GKLLKLTHSKMEFFKVIINGLFTAVKNFYRFKSAKKEMKNSLPYLTSKLFWYKKFNKKYEDKY' A
#
# COMPACT_ATOMS: atom_id res chain seq x y z
N GLY A 1 -1.05 43.39 2.90
CA GLY A 1 -2.43 43.70 2.48
C GLY A 1 -3.30 42.45 2.45
N LYS A 2 -4.62 42.57 2.66
CA LYS A 2 -5.58 41.44 2.67
C LYS A 2 -5.54 40.57 1.41
N LEU A 3 -5.24 41.16 0.24
CA LEU A 3 -5.12 40.44 -1.05
C LEU A 3 -4.00 39.38 -1.06
N LEU A 4 -2.82 39.72 -0.53
CA LEU A 4 -1.64 38.84 -0.48
C LEU A 4 -1.88 37.60 0.40
N LYS A 5 -2.68 37.74 1.47
CA LYS A 5 -3.05 36.61 2.33
C LYS A 5 -4.03 35.67 1.64
N LEU A 6 -4.96 36.21 0.85
CA LEU A 6 -5.93 35.44 0.06
C LEU A 6 -5.26 34.64 -1.05
N THR A 7 -4.29 35.22 -1.76
CA THR A 7 -3.53 34.51 -2.81
C THR A 7 -2.64 33.42 -2.23
N HIS A 8 -1.97 33.67 -1.10
CA HIS A 8 -1.18 32.67 -0.40
C HIS A 8 -2.04 31.49 0.10
N SER A 9 -3.21 31.77 0.69
CA SER A 9 -4.14 30.73 1.15
C SER A 9 -4.66 29.83 0.02
N LYS A 10 -4.98 30.42 -1.14
CA LYS A 10 -5.35 29.64 -2.33
C LYS A 10 -4.20 28.77 -2.83
N MET A 11 -2.97 29.29 -2.84
CA MET A 11 -1.80 28.55 -3.29
C MET A 11 -1.51 27.34 -2.40
N GLU A 12 -1.60 27.49 -1.07
CA GLU A 12 -1.42 26.38 -0.13
C GLU A 12 -2.53 25.32 -0.27
N PHE A 13 -3.77 25.73 -0.52
CA PHE A 13 -4.87 24.80 -0.79
C PHE A 13 -4.61 23.92 -2.03
N PHE A 14 -4.16 24.52 -3.14
CA PHE A 14 -3.82 23.75 -4.34
C PHE A 14 -2.61 22.83 -4.13
N LYS A 15 -1.60 23.23 -3.36
CA LYS A 15 -0.48 22.35 -3.00
C LYS A 15 -0.94 21.10 -2.26
N VAL A 16 -1.86 21.24 -1.29
CA VAL A 16 -2.43 20.11 -0.55
C VAL A 16 -3.17 19.16 -1.51
N ILE A 17 -3.98 19.70 -2.42
CA ILE A 17 -4.71 18.89 -3.41
C ILE A 17 -3.75 18.13 -4.32
N ILE A 18 -2.72 18.81 -4.86
CA ILE A 18 -1.74 18.21 -5.76
C ILE A 18 -0.95 17.12 -5.03
N ASN A 19 -0.49 17.37 -3.79
CA ASN A 19 0.21 16.38 -2.98
C ASN A 19 -0.67 15.15 -2.68
N GLY A 20 -1.95 15.37 -2.39
CA GLY A 20 -2.93 14.31 -2.21
C GLY A 20 -3.10 13.46 -3.47
N LEU A 21 -3.23 14.10 -4.63
CA LEU A 21 -3.35 13.43 -5.92
C LEU A 21 -2.11 12.61 -6.28
N PHE A 22 -0.91 13.17 -6.13
CA PHE A 22 0.34 12.45 -6.35
C PHE A 22 0.47 11.23 -5.43
N THR A 23 0.07 11.37 -4.17
CA THR A 23 0.08 10.25 -3.22
C THR A 23 -0.91 9.16 -3.62
N ALA A 24 -2.12 9.54 -4.06
CA ALA A 24 -3.13 8.61 -4.53
C ALA A 24 -2.64 7.83 -5.77
N VAL A 25 -2.04 8.52 -6.74
CA VAL A 25 -1.46 7.90 -7.94
C VAL A 25 -0.34 6.93 -7.56
N LYS A 26 0.59 7.34 -6.69
CA LYS A 26 1.68 6.47 -6.22
C LYS A 26 1.15 5.22 -5.52
N ASN A 27 0.16 5.37 -4.67
CA ASN A 27 -0.47 4.25 -3.97
C ASN A 27 -1.21 3.31 -4.94
N PHE A 28 -1.86 3.84 -5.97
CA PHE A 28 -2.50 3.03 -7.01
C PHE A 28 -1.50 2.14 -7.76
N TYR A 29 -0.35 2.68 -8.16
CA TYR A 29 0.70 1.88 -8.81
C TYR A 29 1.29 0.81 -7.88
N ARG A 30 1.52 1.14 -6.61
CA ARG A 30 1.97 0.16 -5.60
C ARG A 30 0.94 -0.95 -5.41
N PHE A 31 -0.34 -0.60 -5.31
CA PHE A 31 -1.42 -1.56 -5.23
C PHE A 31 -1.48 -2.48 -6.46
N LYS A 32 -1.29 -1.93 -7.66
CA LYS A 32 -1.25 -2.73 -8.89
C LYS A 32 -0.09 -3.74 -8.89
N SER A 33 1.10 -3.34 -8.43
CA SER A 33 2.24 -4.25 -8.29
C SER A 33 1.95 -5.34 -7.26
N ALA A 34 1.52 -4.94 -6.05
CA ALA A 34 1.19 -5.87 -4.97
C ALA A 34 0.10 -6.87 -5.38
N LYS A 35 -0.92 -6.43 -6.13
CA LYS A 35 -1.96 -7.31 -6.66
C LYS A 35 -1.39 -8.35 -7.65
N LYS A 36 -0.43 -7.97 -8.49
CA LYS A 36 0.24 -8.89 -9.41
C LYS A 36 1.09 -9.91 -8.65
N GLU A 37 1.88 -9.46 -7.68
CA GLU A 37 2.69 -10.31 -6.81
C GLU A 37 1.83 -11.28 -5.99
N MET A 38 0.72 -10.78 -5.44
CA MET A 38 -0.26 -11.60 -4.71
C MET A 38 -0.89 -12.65 -5.62
N LYS A 39 -1.28 -12.31 -6.85
CA LYS A 39 -1.81 -13.30 -7.80
C LYS A 39 -0.80 -14.40 -8.12
N ASN A 40 0.47 -14.06 -8.29
CA ASN A 40 1.53 -15.03 -8.58
C ASN A 40 1.86 -15.92 -7.38
N SER A 41 1.81 -15.37 -6.17
CA SER A 41 2.05 -16.11 -4.92
C SER A 41 0.82 -16.85 -4.40
N LEU A 42 -0.39 -16.52 -4.89
CA LEU A 42 -1.65 -17.09 -4.43
C LEU A 42 -1.65 -18.63 -4.48
N PRO A 43 -1.27 -19.31 -5.58
CA PRO A 43 -1.29 -20.78 -5.62
C PRO A 43 -0.41 -21.41 -4.53
N TYR A 44 0.75 -20.79 -4.27
CA TYR A 44 1.65 -21.22 -3.19
C TYR A 44 1.03 -20.98 -1.81
N LEU A 45 0.50 -19.78 -1.56
CA LEU A 45 -0.14 -19.41 -0.29
C LEU A 45 -1.41 -20.23 0.01
N THR A 46 -2.12 -20.67 -1.02
CA THR A 46 -3.29 -21.56 -0.88
C THR A 46 -2.92 -23.04 -0.92
N SER A 47 -1.65 -23.39 -1.15
CA SER A 47 -1.24 -24.79 -1.24
C SER A 47 -1.32 -25.48 0.13
N LYS A 48 -1.74 -26.74 0.11
CA LYS A 48 -1.75 -27.61 1.30
C LYS A 48 -0.36 -27.71 1.94
N LEU A 49 0.69 -27.72 1.11
CA LEU A 49 2.09 -27.77 1.55
C LEU A 49 2.49 -26.53 2.37
N PHE A 50 2.12 -25.34 1.92
CA PHE A 50 2.42 -24.10 2.65
C PHE A 50 1.78 -24.11 4.04
N TRP A 51 0.49 -24.48 4.13
CA TRP A 51 -0.21 -24.54 5.42
C TRP A 51 0.30 -25.67 6.31
N TYR A 52 0.59 -26.85 5.75
CA TYR A 52 1.22 -27.95 6.47
C TYR A 52 2.54 -27.51 7.10
N LYS A 53 3.43 -26.87 6.33
CA LYS A 53 4.70 -26.35 6.84
C LYS A 53 4.48 -25.27 7.91
N LYS A 54 3.54 -24.35 7.70
CA LYS A 54 3.25 -23.26 8.62
C LYS A 54 2.67 -23.75 9.96
N PHE A 55 1.82 -24.78 9.94
CA PHE A 55 1.20 -25.33 11.14
C PHE A 55 2.10 -26.33 11.86
N ASN A 56 2.87 -27.16 11.16
CA ASN A 56 3.75 -28.14 11.79
C ASN A 56 5.07 -27.54 12.31
N LYS A 57 5.54 -26.43 11.73
CA LYS A 57 6.68 -25.70 12.28
C LYS A 57 6.41 -25.15 13.69
N LYS A 58 5.15 -24.88 14.05
CA LYS A 58 4.76 -24.54 15.44
C LYS A 58 4.88 -25.70 16.43
N TYR A 59 4.95 -26.94 15.95
CA TYR A 59 5.10 -28.12 16.79
C TYR A 59 6.57 -28.57 16.90
N GLU A 60 7.39 -28.36 15.87
CA GLU A 60 8.84 -28.62 15.95
C GLU A 60 9.59 -27.64 16.86
N ASP A 61 9.26 -26.35 16.88
CA ASP A 61 9.92 -25.36 17.77
C ASP A 61 9.53 -25.52 19.27
N LYS A 62 8.78 -26.57 19.62
CA LYS A 62 8.32 -26.88 20.99
C LYS A 62 8.94 -28.16 21.59
N TYR A 63 9.80 -28.86 20.85
CA TYR A 63 10.52 -30.05 21.33
C TYR A 63 12.02 -29.83 21.30
#